data_AF-A0A2Z6GCC9-F1
#
_entry.id   AF-A0A2Z6GCC9-F1
#
_cell.length_a   1.000
_cell.length_b   1.000
_cell.length_c   1.000
_cell.angle_alpha   90.00
_cell.angle_beta   90.00
_cell.angle_gamma   90.00
#
_symmetry.space_group_name_H-M   'P 1'
#
loop_
_entity.id
_entity.type
_entity.pdbx_description
1 polymer ?
#
loop_
_entity_poly.entity_id
_entity_poly.type
_entity_poly.pdbx_seq_one_letter_code
_entity_poly.pdbx_strand_id
1 'polypeptide(L)'
;MKFITVLLVAVGQFITLSSAVASPSMDKLIEKFDDPDIEFQYLMSPKNYGAAPYVCEGARFAILSLGDDAGGRIFFCKKMADRNRLANYYRELGKSSALFFSWVFVKGNVVLQLNGDLSEQRAKDLASSIPDARDIESK
;
A
#
# COMPACT_ATOMS: atom_id res chain seq x y z
N MET A 1 44.20 12.25 36.03
CA MET A 1 43.07 11.32 36.23
C MET A 1 41.79 12.15 36.04
N LYS A 2 41.09 11.99 34.90
CA LYS A 2 39.71 11.43 34.80
C LYS A 2 38.65 12.42 35.32
N PHE A 3 37.65 12.96 34.60
CA PHE A 3 36.98 12.63 33.33
C PHE A 3 36.32 13.91 32.75
N ILE A 4 36.29 14.06 31.42
CA ILE A 4 35.39 14.98 30.72
C ILE A 4 34.17 14.16 30.33
N THR A 5 33.02 14.46 30.92
CA THR A 5 31.72 13.90 30.49
C THR A 5 31.10 14.86 29.49
N VAL A 6 31.23 14.54 28.20
CA VAL A 6 30.43 15.19 27.14
C VAL A 6 29.06 14.50 27.13
N LEU A 7 28.02 15.24 27.53
CA LEU A 7 26.64 14.80 27.42
C LEU A 7 26.15 15.12 25.99
N LEU A 8 26.13 14.10 25.13
CA LEU A 8 25.55 14.18 23.79
C LEU A 8 24.03 14.06 23.92
N VAL A 9 23.31 15.19 23.83
CA VAL A 9 21.84 15.18 23.75
C VAL A 9 21.47 14.89 22.30
N ALA A 10 21.22 13.62 21.98
CA ALA A 10 20.59 13.23 20.74
C ALA A 10 19.11 13.66 20.80
N VAL A 11 18.78 14.77 20.15
CA VAL A 11 17.40 15.21 19.94
C VAL A 11 16.79 14.30 18.88
N GLY A 12 16.26 13.15 19.32
CA GLY A 12 15.41 12.31 18.48
C GLY A 12 14.09 13.02 18.23
N GLN A 13 13.88 13.53 17.02
CA GLN A 13 12.59 14.03 16.59
C GLN A 13 11.63 12.85 16.49
N PHE A 14 10.77 12.71 17.50
CA PHE A 14 9.60 11.83 17.43
C PHE A 14 8.63 12.41 16.38
N ILE A 15 8.62 11.79 15.20
CA ILE A 15 7.52 11.98 14.25
C ILE A 15 6.28 11.38 14.92
N THR A 16 5.38 12.25 15.37
CA THR A 16 4.10 11.82 15.93
C THR A 16 3.26 11.25 14.79
N LEU A 17 3.25 9.92 14.68
CA LEU A 17 2.34 9.18 13.82
C LEU A 17 0.92 9.51 14.29
N SER A 18 0.18 10.32 13.52
CA SER A 18 -1.23 10.56 13.80
C SER A 18 -1.96 9.22 13.82
N SER A 19 -2.79 9.01 14.84
CA SER A 19 -3.54 7.78 15.08
C SER A 19 -4.47 7.49 13.90
N ALA A 20 -3.97 6.75 12.92
CA ALA A 20 -4.79 6.01 12.00
C ALA A 20 -5.64 5.02 12.83
N VAL A 21 -6.93 4.94 12.54
CA VAL A 21 -7.78 3.86 13.06
C VAL A 21 -7.03 2.55 12.79
N ALA A 22 -6.70 1.81 13.86
CA ALA A 22 -5.92 0.59 13.75
C ALA A 22 -6.59 -0.37 12.77
N SER A 23 -5.82 -0.86 11.81
CA SER A 23 -6.26 -1.89 10.85
C SER A 23 -5.30 -3.07 10.97
N PRO A 24 -5.58 -4.03 11.88
CA PRO A 24 -4.70 -5.17 12.08
C PRO A 24 -4.47 -6.01 10.82
N SER A 25 -5.44 -6.01 9.90
CA SER A 25 -5.31 -6.69 8.61
C SER A 25 -4.35 -5.95 7.69
N MET A 26 -4.41 -4.62 7.64
CA MET A 26 -3.48 -3.82 6.85
C MET A 26 -2.07 -3.84 7.44
N ASP A 27 -1.93 -3.78 8.77
CA ASP A 27 -0.62 -3.82 9.44
C ASP A 27 0.13 -5.10 9.07
N LYS A 28 -0.54 -6.26 9.15
CA LYS A 28 0.02 -7.56 8.73
C LYS A 28 0.33 -7.64 7.24
N LEU A 29 -0.55 -7.06 6.41
CA LEU A 29 -0.36 -7.05 4.97
C LEU A 29 0.88 -6.21 4.60
N ILE A 30 1.04 -5.04 5.23
CA ILE A 30 2.20 -4.17 5.06
C ILE A 30 3.47 -4.88 5.52
N GLU A 31 3.47 -5.50 6.70
CA GLU A 31 4.62 -6.23 7.25
C GLU A 31 5.08 -7.38 6.33
N LYS A 32 4.14 -8.08 5.70
CA LYS A 32 4.43 -9.23 4.83
C LYS A 32 4.72 -8.86 3.38
N PHE A 33 4.35 -7.67 2.95
CA PHE A 33 4.59 -7.21 1.59
C PHE A 33 5.96 -6.56 1.51
N ASP A 34 6.98 -7.42 1.47
CA ASP A 34 8.38 -7.05 1.51
C ASP A 34 8.95 -6.92 0.09
N ASP A 35 9.22 -5.69 -0.32
CA ASP A 35 9.95 -5.38 -1.54
C ASP A 35 10.78 -4.11 -1.32
N PRO A 36 12.11 -4.11 -1.58
CA PRO A 36 12.99 -2.99 -1.28
C PRO A 36 12.73 -1.74 -2.14
N ASP A 37 11.98 -1.86 -3.23
CA ASP A 37 11.58 -0.74 -4.09
C ASP A 37 10.27 -0.10 -3.63
N ILE A 38 9.69 -0.57 -2.52
CA ILE A 38 8.39 -0.13 -2.01
C ILE A 38 8.55 0.59 -0.67
N GLU A 39 7.97 1.78 -0.59
CA GLU A 39 7.88 2.55 0.65
C GLU A 39 6.42 2.84 0.99
N PHE A 40 5.92 2.25 2.06
CA PHE A 40 4.57 2.53 2.56
C PHE A 40 4.49 3.93 3.17
N GLN A 41 3.57 4.74 2.64
CA GLN A 41 3.43 6.14 3.03
C GLN A 41 2.38 6.31 4.15
N TYR A 42 1.17 5.78 3.93
CA TYR A 42 0.08 5.92 4.91
C TYR A 42 -1.06 4.92 4.67
N LEU A 43 -1.78 4.62 5.75
CA LEU A 43 -3.11 4.02 5.68
C LEU A 43 -4.12 5.02 5.10
N MET A 44 -4.94 4.55 4.16
CA MET A 44 -5.89 5.38 3.45
C MET A 44 -7.16 5.59 4.28
N SER A 45 -7.44 6.84 4.61
CA SER A 45 -8.74 7.28 5.14
C SER A 45 -9.72 7.55 3.98
N PRO A 46 -11.03 7.75 4.24
CA PRO A 46 -12.03 7.99 3.17
C PRO A 46 -11.64 9.09 2.18
N LYS A 47 -11.01 10.18 2.64
CA LYS A 47 -10.55 11.29 1.78
C LYS A 47 -9.45 10.89 0.79
N ASN A 48 -8.77 9.77 1.00
CA ASN A 48 -7.66 9.31 0.15
C ASN A 48 -8.10 8.45 -1.05
N TYR A 49 -9.37 8.00 -1.10
CA TYR A 49 -9.85 7.12 -2.17
C TYR A 49 -10.15 7.86 -3.48
N GLY A 50 -10.33 9.19 -3.43
CA GLY A 50 -10.80 9.96 -4.57
C GLY A 50 -12.19 9.47 -5.02
N ALA A 51 -12.33 9.17 -6.31
CA ALA A 51 -13.58 8.62 -6.87
C ALA A 51 -13.71 7.09 -6.73
N ALA A 52 -12.72 6.40 -6.14
CA ALA A 52 -12.77 4.95 -5.97
C ALA A 52 -13.80 4.54 -4.89
N PRO A 53 -14.44 3.37 -5.01
CA PRO A 53 -15.32 2.85 -3.98
C PRO A 53 -14.63 2.69 -2.62
N TYR A 54 -15.18 3.28 -1.57
CA TYR A 54 -14.72 3.08 -0.19
C TYR A 54 -15.36 1.80 0.40
N VAL A 55 -14.82 0.64 0.01
CA VAL A 55 -15.38 -0.69 0.35
C VAL A 55 -14.35 -1.66 0.92
N CYS A 56 -13.06 -1.28 0.93
CA CYS A 56 -11.96 -2.06 1.46
C CYS A 56 -11.09 -1.16 2.36
N GLU A 57 -10.26 -1.76 3.19
CA GLU A 57 -9.18 -1.06 3.91
C GLU A 57 -7.97 -0.97 2.97
N GLY A 58 -7.19 0.10 3.02
CA GLY A 58 -6.14 0.31 2.01
C GLY A 58 -4.94 1.10 2.52
N ALA A 59 -3.81 0.92 1.86
CA ALA A 59 -2.57 1.65 2.10
C ALA A 59 -1.99 2.17 0.78
N ARG A 60 -1.40 3.36 0.83
CA ARG A 60 -0.62 3.95 -0.27
C ARG A 60 0.86 3.65 -0.05
N PHE A 61 1.56 3.29 -1.11
CA PHE A 61 3.01 3.12 -1.10
C PHE A 61 3.66 3.69 -2.36
N ALA A 62 4.81 4.35 -2.24
CA ALA A 62 5.63 4.76 -3.37
C ALA A 62 6.37 3.56 -3.98
N ILE A 63 6.69 3.65 -5.26
CA ILE A 63 7.63 2.76 -5.93
C ILE A 63 8.87 3.62 -6.20
N LEU A 64 9.95 3.40 -5.46
CA LEU A 64 11.10 4.31 -5.41
C LEU A 64 11.74 4.51 -6.79
N SER A 65 11.80 3.46 -7.60
CA SER A 65 12.29 3.50 -8.98
C SER A 65 11.48 4.39 -9.93
N LEU A 66 10.24 4.75 -9.58
CA LEU A 66 9.38 5.67 -10.34
C LEU A 66 9.27 7.08 -9.72
N GLY A 67 9.77 7.26 -8.50
CA GLY A 67 9.69 8.51 -7.73
C GLY A 67 8.50 8.59 -6.77
N ASP A 68 8.57 9.52 -5.81
CA ASP A 68 7.69 9.57 -4.63
C ASP A 68 6.19 9.73 -4.94
N ASP A 69 5.86 10.33 -6.09
CA ASP A 69 4.49 10.54 -6.55
C ASP A 69 3.94 9.34 -7.34
N ALA A 70 4.80 8.42 -7.76
CA ALA A 70 4.45 7.24 -8.53
C ALA A 70 4.50 5.99 -7.65
N GLY A 71 3.38 5.26 -7.58
CA GLY A 71 3.39 3.99 -6.87
C GLY A 71 2.05 3.28 -6.96
N GLY A 72 1.65 2.63 -5.87
CA GLY A 72 0.45 1.82 -5.87
C GLY A 72 -0.38 1.94 -4.62
N ARG A 73 -1.48 1.20 -4.64
CA ARG A 73 -2.38 1.01 -3.51
C ARG A 73 -2.59 -0.47 -3.33
N ILE A 74 -2.47 -0.92 -2.09
CA ILE A 74 -2.81 -2.29 -1.70
C ILE A 74 -4.03 -2.23 -0.79
N PHE A 75 -4.99 -3.11 -1.03
CA PHE A 75 -6.26 -3.13 -0.31
C PHE A 75 -6.54 -4.49 0.27
N PHE A 76 -7.12 -4.53 1.46
CA PHE A 76 -7.70 -5.72 2.07
C PHE A 76 -9.24 -5.61 2.10
N CYS A 77 -9.90 -6.58 1.50
CA CYS A 77 -11.35 -6.61 1.31
C CYS A 77 -11.97 -7.80 2.02
N LYS A 78 -12.86 -7.57 3.00
CA LYS A 78 -13.53 -8.64 3.75
C LYS A 78 -14.52 -9.45 2.91
N LYS A 79 -15.02 -8.87 1.81
CA LYS A 79 -16.02 -9.48 0.94
C LYS A 79 -15.51 -9.55 -0.49
N MET A 80 -15.75 -10.70 -1.12
CA MET A 80 -15.46 -10.91 -2.55
C MET A 80 -16.16 -9.88 -3.45
N ALA A 81 -17.39 -9.49 -3.13
CA ALA A 81 -18.12 -8.48 -3.89
C ALA A 81 -17.44 -7.10 -3.87
N ASP A 82 -16.97 -6.67 -2.70
CA ASP A 82 -16.27 -5.39 -2.51
C ASP A 82 -14.92 -5.40 -3.22
N ARG A 83 -14.17 -6.51 -3.10
CA ARG A 83 -12.92 -6.75 -3.83
C ARG A 83 -13.11 -6.63 -5.34
N ASN A 84 -14.11 -7.31 -5.89
CA ASN A 84 -14.38 -7.30 -7.32
C ASN A 84 -14.85 -5.91 -7.79
N ARG A 85 -15.68 -5.22 -6.99
CA ARG A 85 -16.12 -3.85 -7.27
C ARG A 85 -14.94 -2.88 -7.35
N LEU A 86 -14.03 -2.95 -6.39
CA LEU A 86 -12.86 -2.07 -6.34
C LEU A 86 -11.86 -2.38 -7.47
N ALA A 87 -11.57 -3.66 -7.72
CA ALA A 87 -10.68 -4.05 -8.81
C ALA A 87 -11.24 -3.64 -10.19
N ASN A 88 -12.54 -3.83 -10.41
CA ASN A 88 -13.17 -3.43 -11.66
C ASN A 88 -13.19 -1.90 -11.84
N TYR A 89 -13.37 -1.13 -10.77
CA TYR A 89 -13.28 0.33 -10.85
C TYR A 89 -11.95 0.78 -11.49
N TYR A 90 -10.80 0.30 -11.00
CA TYR A 90 -9.50 0.71 -11.56
C TYR A 90 -9.28 0.20 -12.99
N ARG A 91 -9.76 -1.00 -13.32
CA ARG A 91 -9.68 -1.53 -14.68
C ARG A 91 -10.48 -0.71 -15.67
N GLU A 92 -11.73 -0.36 -15.32
CA GLU A 92 -12.57 0.47 -16.19
C GLU A 92 -12.05 1.91 -16.26
N LEU A 93 -11.53 2.45 -15.16
CA LEU A 93 -10.88 3.77 -15.15
C LEU A 93 -9.70 3.81 -16.13
N GLY A 94 -8.85 2.78 -16.15
CA GLY A 94 -7.73 2.67 -17.08
C GLY A 94 -8.13 2.58 -18.56
N LYS A 95 -9.37 2.14 -18.87
CA LYS A 95 -9.90 2.13 -20.24
C LYS A 95 -10.35 3.51 -20.71
N SER A 96 -10.56 4.47 -19.79
CA SER A 96 -11.01 5.81 -20.15
C SER A 96 -9.89 6.68 -20.74
N SER A 97 -8.63 6.43 -20.37
CA SER A 97 -7.45 7.10 -20.92
C SER A 97 -6.18 6.37 -20.49
N ALA A 98 -5.14 6.41 -21.34
CA ALA A 98 -3.80 5.93 -21.00
C ALA A 98 -3.24 6.63 -19.74
N LEU A 99 -3.61 7.89 -19.49
CA LEU A 99 -3.22 8.63 -18.28
C LEU A 99 -3.71 8.00 -16.97
N PHE A 100 -4.78 7.20 -17.03
CA PHE A 100 -5.34 6.53 -15.87
C PHE A 100 -5.07 5.02 -15.87
N PHE A 101 -4.26 4.53 -16.81
CA PHE A 101 -3.92 3.13 -16.87
C PHE A 101 -3.23 2.70 -15.56
N SER A 102 -3.56 1.50 -15.11
CA SER A 102 -3.00 0.90 -13.91
C SER A 102 -2.96 -0.61 -14.08
N TRP A 103 -1.92 -1.25 -13.55
CA TRP A 103 -1.94 -2.70 -13.39
C TRP A 103 -2.81 -3.04 -12.18
N VAL A 104 -3.72 -4.02 -12.35
CA VAL A 104 -4.68 -4.38 -11.30
C VAL A 104 -4.71 -5.89 -11.08
N PHE A 105 -4.18 -6.34 -9.95
CA PHE A 105 -4.10 -7.74 -9.55
C PHE A 105 -5.02 -8.03 -8.37
N VAL A 106 -5.47 -9.28 -8.29
CA VAL A 106 -6.32 -9.77 -7.21
C VAL A 106 -5.77 -11.11 -6.73
N LYS A 107 -5.49 -11.23 -5.44
CA LYS A 107 -5.04 -12.48 -4.80
C LYS A 107 -5.76 -12.65 -3.46
N GLY A 108 -6.61 -13.68 -3.34
CA GLY A 108 -7.43 -13.86 -2.15
C GLY A 108 -8.28 -12.61 -1.86
N ASN A 109 -8.18 -12.06 -0.65
CA ASN A 109 -8.89 -10.84 -0.23
C ASN A 109 -8.14 -9.54 -0.55
N VAL A 110 -7.02 -9.62 -1.26
CA VAL A 110 -6.18 -8.46 -1.59
C VAL A 110 -6.42 -7.97 -3.01
N VAL A 111 -6.48 -6.64 -3.18
CA VAL A 111 -6.39 -5.96 -4.48
C VAL A 111 -5.10 -5.15 -4.49
N LEU A 112 -4.31 -5.32 -5.55
CA LEU A 112 -3.11 -4.52 -5.80
C LEU A 112 -3.34 -3.67 -7.05
N GLN A 113 -3.31 -2.36 -6.89
CA GLN A 113 -3.31 -1.38 -7.98
C GLN A 113 -1.91 -0.76 -8.05
N LEU A 114 -1.31 -0.74 -9.24
CA LEU A 114 0.03 -0.19 -9.48
C LEU A 114 -0.03 0.86 -10.59
N ASN A 115 0.86 1.85 -10.49
CA ASN A 115 1.10 2.83 -11.55
C ASN A 115 1.33 2.11 -12.90
N GLY A 116 0.70 2.61 -13.97
CA GLY A 116 0.77 2.08 -15.31
C GLY A 116 2.14 2.18 -16.00
N ASP A 117 3.03 3.05 -15.51
CA ASP A 117 4.39 3.24 -16.05
C ASP A 117 5.34 2.09 -15.67
N LEU A 118 4.95 1.22 -14.73
CA LEU A 118 5.68 -0.02 -14.49
C LEU A 118 5.67 -0.91 -15.74
N SER A 119 6.80 -1.57 -15.98
CA SER A 119 6.81 -2.69 -16.93
C SER A 119 5.86 -3.79 -16.46
N GLU A 120 5.21 -4.46 -17.41
CA GLU A 120 4.29 -5.55 -17.10
C GLU A 120 4.98 -6.65 -16.27
N GLN A 121 6.24 -6.95 -16.57
CA GLN A 121 7.02 -7.94 -15.82
C GLN A 121 7.17 -7.53 -14.36
N ARG A 122 7.59 -6.28 -14.09
CA ARG A 122 7.74 -5.82 -12.71
C ARG A 122 6.40 -5.78 -11.97
N ALA A 123 5.33 -5.41 -12.65
CA ALA A 123 3.98 -5.43 -12.10
C ALA A 123 3.55 -6.86 -11.71
N LYS A 124 3.86 -7.87 -12.53
CA LYS A 124 3.63 -9.29 -12.22
C LYS A 124 4.49 -9.79 -11.06
N ASP A 125 5.75 -9.37 -10.99
CA ASP A 125 6.65 -9.74 -9.90
C ASP A 125 6.09 -9.24 -8.56
N LEU A 126 5.68 -7.97 -8.48
CA LEU A 126 5.01 -7.41 -7.30
C LEU A 126 3.66 -8.09 -6.99
N ALA A 127 2.90 -8.49 -8.00
CA ALA A 127 1.67 -9.23 -7.77
C ALA A 127 1.93 -10.62 -7.17
N SER A 128 3.06 -11.24 -7.50
CA SER A 128 3.43 -12.56 -7.00
C SER A 128 3.79 -12.53 -5.51
N SER A 129 4.37 -11.42 -5.02
CA SER A 129 4.77 -11.22 -3.62
C SER A 129 3.61 -10.88 -2.68
N ILE A 130 2.39 -10.66 -3.19
CA ILE A 130 1.21 -10.46 -2.34
C ILE A 130 1.07 -11.67 -1.40
N PRO A 131 1.01 -11.50 -0.08
CA PRO A 131 0.86 -12.62 0.86
C PRO A 131 -0.49 -13.33 0.68
N ASP A 132 -0.56 -14.60 1.10
CA ASP A 132 -1.83 -15.35 1.07
C ASP A 132 -2.83 -14.71 2.05
N ALA A 133 -4.11 -14.65 1.68
CA ALA A 133 -5.14 -14.05 2.52
C ALA A 133 -5.24 -14.72 3.91
N ARG A 134 -4.94 -16.02 3.98
CA ARG A 134 -4.90 -16.78 5.24
C ARG A 134 -3.83 -16.30 6.21
N ASP A 135 -2.78 -15.64 5.71
CA ASP A 135 -1.70 -15.09 6.52
C ASP A 135 -2.04 -13.70 7.08
N ILE A 136 -3.10 -13.08 6.56
CA ILE A 136 -3.53 -11.72 6.91
C ILE A 136 -4.69 -11.78 7.92
N GLU A 137 -5.62 -12.72 7.74
CA GLU A 137 -6.76 -12.89 8.64
C GLU A 137 -6.29 -13.39 10.03
N SER A 138 -6.53 -12.61 11.09
CA SER A 138 -6.45 -13.14 12.46
C SER A 138 -7.63 -14.07 12.69
N LYS A 139 -7.35 -15.29 13.18
CA LYS A 139 -8.36 -16.11 13.87
C LYS A 139 -9.01 -15.34 15.01
#